data_AF-A0AAU2ZSQ4-F1
#
_entry.id   AF-A0AAU2ZSQ4-F1
#
_cell.length_a   1.000
_cell.length_b   1.000
_cell.length_c   1.000
_cell.angle_alpha   90.00
_cell.angle_beta   90.00
_cell.angle_gamma   90.00
#
_symmetry.space_group_name_H-M   'P 1'
#
loop_
_entity.id
_entity.type
_entity.pdbx_description
1 polymer ?
#
loop_
_entity_poly.entity_id
_entity_poly.type
_entity_poly.pdbx_seq_one_letter_code
_entity_poly.pdbx_strand_id
1 'polypeptide(L)'
;MVVEMGYAQAWDLQARVPWRPISVGEARERDAAGLPYVVVYRAAGREAPLEVRLVSWRDHYVGLWVYDAQGRRTYDLDMRLLDDPARLLHRYTVGWNYTGPEMAESDEACPRITVELFPDGRGRRTEEPQGKGGGSYVTVPRVRDDERWTDRPAFGEWPLLSAQVHGLTEPPVFEITEAADDSSGIAPATCWSPPRPAQPGPIAELFRPGARVTDGYHPEMTVVEPRRIGPLRVPRACLQRELMGHHVVHGAAA
;
A
#
# COMPACT_ATOMS: atom_id res chain seq x y z
N MET A 1 6.32 13.67 25.33
CA MET A 1 6.46 12.20 25.20
C MET A 1 7.72 11.86 24.42
N VAL A 2 8.51 10.88 24.85
CA VAL A 2 9.68 10.38 24.10
C VAL A 2 9.24 9.29 23.14
N VAL A 3 9.61 9.42 21.87
CA VAL A 3 9.36 8.46 20.80
C VAL A 3 10.69 7.93 20.31
N GLU A 4 10.91 6.64 20.52
CA GLU A 4 12.04 5.92 19.95
C GLU A 4 11.79 5.69 18.46
N MET A 5 12.78 6.02 17.63
CA MET A 5 12.77 5.84 16.19
C MET A 5 13.88 4.89 15.80
N GLY A 6 13.51 3.76 15.20
CA GLY A 6 14.43 2.76 14.67
C GLY A 6 14.27 2.58 13.17
N TYR A 7 15.34 2.13 12.51
CA TYR A 7 15.35 1.81 11.09
C TYR A 7 15.64 0.33 10.87
N ALA A 8 15.11 -0.25 9.80
CA ALA A 8 15.36 -1.64 9.43
C ALA A 8 15.31 -1.86 7.90
N GLN A 9 15.89 -2.96 7.42
CA GLN A 9 15.82 -3.31 5.99
C GLN A 9 14.42 -3.75 5.57
N ALA A 10 13.69 -4.44 6.45
CA ALA A 10 12.31 -4.86 6.20
C ALA A 10 11.51 -4.93 7.51
N TRP A 11 10.22 -5.23 7.39
CA TRP A 11 9.30 -5.45 8.50
C TRP A 11 8.68 -6.83 8.38
N ASP A 12 8.75 -7.64 9.44
CA ASP A 12 8.04 -8.92 9.47
C ASP A 12 6.55 -8.69 9.76
N LEU A 13 5.69 -8.97 8.78
CA LEU A 13 4.25 -8.77 8.87
C LEU A 13 3.58 -9.62 9.97
N GLN A 14 4.12 -10.82 10.20
CA GLN A 14 3.53 -11.79 11.13
C GLN A 14 4.08 -11.56 12.54
N ALA A 15 5.40 -11.46 12.67
CA ALA A 15 6.04 -11.25 13.97
C ALA A 15 5.96 -9.79 14.46
N ARG A 16 5.66 -8.83 13.57
CA ARG A 16 5.53 -7.40 13.88
C ARG A 16 6.78 -6.80 14.51
N VAL A 17 7.92 -7.16 13.94
CA VAL A 17 9.23 -6.72 14.37
C VAL A 17 10.04 -6.21 13.19
N PRO A 18 10.96 -5.25 13.42
CA PRO A 18 11.95 -4.88 12.41
C PRO A 18 12.81 -6.09 12.07
N TRP A 19 12.98 -6.36 10.78
CA TRP A 19 13.93 -7.37 10.30
C TRP A 19 15.20 -6.69 9.80
N ARG A 20 16.35 -7.10 10.36
CA ARG A 20 17.65 -6.44 10.22
C ARG A 20 17.58 -4.94 10.53
N PRO A 21 17.57 -4.57 11.82
CA PRO A 21 17.78 -3.18 12.20
C PRO A 21 19.04 -2.62 11.53
N ILE A 22 18.97 -1.38 11.06
CA ILE A 22 20.08 -0.70 10.37
C ILE A 22 20.38 0.63 11.02
N SER A 23 21.60 1.12 10.83
CA SER A 23 21.98 2.46 11.28
C SER A 23 21.20 3.54 10.52
N VAL A 24 21.11 4.74 11.11
CA VAL A 24 20.56 5.92 10.43
C VAL A 24 21.32 6.25 9.14
N GLY A 25 22.65 6.03 9.15
CA GLY A 25 23.51 6.24 7.99
C GLY A 25 23.12 5.33 6.83
N GLU A 26 23.00 4.04 7.09
CA GLU A 26 22.56 3.06 6.08
C GLU A 26 21.13 3.37 5.60
N ALA A 27 20.20 3.70 6.52
CA ALA A 27 18.85 4.08 6.14
C ALA A 27 18.82 5.32 5.23
N ARG A 28 19.67 6.32 5.49
CA ARG A 28 19.81 7.51 4.66
C ARG A 28 20.40 7.19 3.28
N GLU A 29 21.40 6.32 3.21
CA GLU A 29 21.96 5.85 1.94
C GLU A 29 20.92 5.12 1.11
N ARG A 30 20.12 4.26 1.74
CA ARG A 30 19.01 3.55 1.08
C ARG A 30 17.94 4.51 0.59
N ASP A 31 17.54 5.48 1.41
CA ASP A 31 16.60 6.53 1.02
C ASP A 31 17.08 7.29 -0.22
N ALA A 32 18.34 7.75 -0.22
CA ALA A 32 18.94 8.44 -1.36
C ALA A 32 19.04 7.56 -2.62
N ALA A 33 19.33 6.26 -2.45
CA ALA A 33 19.36 5.28 -3.54
C ALA A 33 17.95 4.81 -3.98
N GLY A 34 16.89 5.24 -3.29
CA GLY A 34 15.51 4.81 -3.48
C GLY A 34 15.24 3.34 -3.15
N LEU A 35 16.13 2.71 -2.37
CA LEU A 35 16.00 1.32 -1.94
C LEU A 35 15.01 1.17 -0.78
N PRO A 36 14.40 -0.02 -0.62
CA PRO A 36 13.43 -0.23 0.45
C PRO A 36 14.05 -0.11 1.84
N TYR A 37 13.36 0.56 2.77
CA TYR A 37 13.70 0.56 4.19
C TYR A 37 12.44 0.80 5.04
N VAL A 38 12.54 0.55 6.33
CA VAL A 38 11.45 0.68 7.29
C VAL A 38 11.83 1.68 8.37
N VAL A 39 10.85 2.49 8.80
CA VAL A 39 10.96 3.33 9.99
C VAL A 39 9.94 2.88 11.00
N VAL A 40 10.36 2.65 12.23
CA VAL A 40 9.50 2.19 13.33
C VAL A 40 9.52 3.24 14.43
N TYR A 41 8.34 3.69 14.84
CA TYR A 41 8.16 4.62 15.95
C TYR A 41 7.55 3.90 17.13
N ARG A 42 8.13 4.06 18.32
CA ARG A 42 7.67 3.44 19.58
C ARG A 42 7.61 4.49 20.67
N ALA A 43 6.57 4.46 21.49
CA ALA A 43 6.61 5.22 22.74
C ALA A 43 7.56 4.51 23.71
N ALA A 44 8.37 5.27 24.46
CA ALA A 44 9.21 4.70 25.50
C ALA A 44 8.37 3.81 26.45
N GLY A 45 8.82 2.57 26.68
CA GLY A 45 8.12 1.58 27.52
C GLY A 45 6.94 0.85 26.86
N ARG A 46 6.67 1.05 25.57
CA ARG A 46 5.61 0.36 24.83
C ARG A 46 6.17 -0.71 23.88
N GLU A 47 5.71 -1.95 24.04
CA GLU A 47 6.11 -3.08 23.19
C GLU A 47 5.52 -3.05 21.79
N ALA A 48 4.33 -2.49 21.60
CA ALA A 48 3.73 -2.33 20.27
C ALA A 48 4.25 -1.04 19.60
N PRO A 49 4.56 -1.04 18.29
CA PRO A 49 4.85 0.21 17.58
C PRO A 49 3.69 1.19 17.73
N LEU A 50 3.97 2.48 17.69
CA LEU A 50 2.97 3.53 17.46
C LEU A 50 2.64 3.60 15.97
N GLU A 51 3.69 3.58 15.15
CA GLU A 51 3.62 3.77 13.73
C GLU A 51 4.76 3.02 13.04
N VAL A 52 4.48 2.43 11.87
CA VAL A 52 5.48 1.82 10.99
C VAL A 52 5.35 2.44 9.62
N ARG A 53 6.45 2.92 9.05
CA ARG A 53 6.53 3.37 7.67
C ARG A 53 7.36 2.41 6.84
N LEU A 54 6.89 2.11 5.64
CA LEU A 54 7.50 1.21 4.68
C LEU A 54 7.81 2.02 3.43
N VAL A 55 9.08 2.34 3.19
CA VAL A 55 9.46 3.28 2.15
C VAL A 55 10.17 2.53 1.03
N SER A 56 9.77 2.76 -0.22
CA SER A 56 10.57 2.39 -1.40
C SER A 56 10.31 3.42 -2.51
N TRP A 57 11.23 4.38 -2.66
CA TRP A 57 11.09 5.42 -3.68
C TRP A 57 11.19 4.87 -5.10
N ARG A 58 12.04 3.86 -5.31
CA ARG A 58 12.17 3.20 -6.61
C ARG A 58 10.88 2.49 -7.04
N ASP A 59 10.11 1.97 -6.09
CA ASP A 59 8.80 1.36 -6.35
C ASP A 59 7.64 2.37 -6.17
N HIS A 60 7.94 3.68 -6.08
CA HIS A 60 6.96 4.75 -5.99
C HIS A 60 5.97 4.60 -4.82
N TYR A 61 6.45 4.10 -3.68
CA TYR A 61 5.58 3.64 -2.60
C TYR A 61 6.03 4.10 -1.21
N VAL A 62 5.06 4.54 -0.42
CA VAL A 62 5.17 4.66 1.03
C VAL A 62 3.93 4.02 1.66
N GLY A 63 4.13 2.99 2.47
CA GLY A 63 3.11 2.43 3.35
C GLY A 63 3.21 3.04 4.75
N LEU A 64 2.08 3.28 5.41
CA LEU A 64 2.04 3.73 6.79
C LEU A 64 0.98 2.96 7.57
N TRP A 65 1.39 2.39 8.71
CA TRP A 65 0.49 1.71 9.64
C TRP A 65 0.52 2.40 11.00
N VAL A 66 -0.66 2.67 11.56
CA VAL A 66 -0.81 3.15 12.94
C VAL A 66 -1.37 2.04 13.79
N TYR A 67 -0.87 1.93 15.03
CA TYR A 67 -1.24 0.87 15.95
C TYR A 67 -1.82 1.43 17.26
N ASP A 68 -2.83 0.74 17.79
CA ASP A 68 -3.35 0.99 19.15
C ASP A 68 -2.47 0.38 20.24
N ALA A 69 -2.80 0.65 21.50
CA ALA A 69 -2.04 0.15 22.65
C ALA A 69 -2.01 -1.38 22.77
N GLN A 70 -2.93 -2.10 22.11
CA GLN A 70 -2.95 -3.57 22.06
C GLN A 70 -2.12 -4.12 20.89
N GLY A 71 -1.51 -3.24 20.08
CA GLY A 71 -0.72 -3.60 18.92
C GLY A 71 -1.56 -3.99 17.70
N ARG A 72 -2.83 -3.61 17.65
CA ARG A 72 -3.70 -3.79 16.47
C ARG A 72 -3.56 -2.59 15.54
N ARG A 73 -3.51 -2.82 14.22
CA ARG A 73 -3.55 -1.74 13.23
C ARG A 73 -4.89 -1.03 13.27
N THR A 74 -4.88 0.28 13.52
CA THR A 74 -6.04 1.16 13.45
C THR A 74 -6.09 1.93 12.15
N TYR A 75 -4.95 2.12 11.47
CA TYR A 75 -4.88 2.72 10.14
C TYR A 75 -3.89 1.98 9.24
N ASP A 76 -4.24 1.91 7.95
CA ASP A 76 -3.37 1.48 6.86
C ASP A 76 -3.48 2.47 5.70
N LEU A 77 -2.35 3.11 5.36
CA LEU A 77 -2.25 4.11 4.31
C LEU A 77 -1.27 3.63 3.23
N ASP A 78 -1.72 3.69 1.98
CA ASP A 78 -0.92 3.54 0.77
C ASP A 78 -0.76 4.93 0.13
N MET A 79 0.49 5.39 0.10
CA MET A 79 0.88 6.63 -0.55
C MET A 79 1.74 6.33 -1.78
N ARG A 80 1.46 7.03 -2.88
CA ARG A 80 2.12 6.80 -4.17
C ARG A 80 2.81 8.05 -4.68
N LEU A 81 4.06 7.88 -5.09
CA LEU A 81 4.79 8.90 -5.84
C LEU A 81 4.39 8.78 -7.32
N LEU A 82 3.80 9.83 -7.89
CA LEU A 82 3.40 9.81 -9.30
C LEU A 82 4.42 10.59 -10.14
N ASP A 83 3.94 11.30 -11.18
CA ASP A 83 4.80 12.03 -12.12
C ASP A 83 5.55 13.20 -11.44
N ASP A 84 4.96 13.81 -10.41
CA ASP A 84 5.61 14.81 -9.58
C ASP A 84 6.39 14.12 -8.43
N PRO A 85 7.74 14.12 -8.46
CA PRO A 85 8.54 13.48 -7.42
C PRO A 85 8.55 14.25 -6.10
N ALA A 86 7.93 15.43 -6.03
CA ALA A 86 7.83 16.25 -4.84
C ALA A 86 6.57 15.96 -4.01
N ARG A 87 5.59 15.21 -4.52
CA ARG A 87 4.30 14.98 -3.84
C ARG A 87 3.89 13.52 -3.85
N LEU A 88 3.29 13.09 -2.74
CA LEU A 88 2.73 11.77 -2.54
C LEU A 88 1.20 11.84 -2.57
N LEU A 89 0.58 11.02 -3.42
CA LEU A 89 -0.88 10.82 -3.43
C LEU A 89 -1.27 9.86 -2.31
N HIS A 90 -2.25 10.24 -1.47
CA HIS A 90 -2.90 9.34 -0.51
C HIS A 90 -3.87 8.39 -1.23
N ARG A 91 -3.35 7.37 -1.93
CA ARG A 91 -4.10 6.54 -2.87
C ARG A 91 -5.18 5.71 -2.17
N TYR A 92 -4.86 5.15 -1.00
CA TYR A 92 -5.76 4.26 -0.28
C TYR A 92 -5.54 4.41 1.24
N THR A 93 -6.64 4.53 1.98
CA THR A 93 -6.63 4.57 3.45
C THR A 93 -7.72 3.66 3.97
N VAL A 94 -7.39 2.83 4.96
CA VAL A 94 -8.38 2.11 5.78
C VAL A 94 -8.19 2.53 7.23
N GLY A 95 -9.29 2.91 7.87
CA GLY A 95 -9.37 3.10 9.31
C GLY A 95 -10.28 2.03 9.92
N TRP A 96 -9.81 1.37 10.97
CA TRP A 96 -10.59 0.43 11.78
C TRP A 96 -11.02 1.07 13.09
N ASN A 97 -12.28 0.89 13.46
CA ASN A 97 -12.82 1.35 14.73
C ASN A 97 -13.19 0.14 15.60
N TYR A 98 -12.20 -0.39 16.33
CA TYR A 98 -12.41 -1.51 17.26
C TYR A 98 -13.31 -1.10 18.41
N THR A 99 -14.44 -1.79 18.58
CA THR A 99 -15.46 -1.45 19.59
C THR A 99 -15.13 -1.97 20.99
N GLY A 100 -14.15 -2.87 21.11
CA GLY A 100 -13.76 -3.49 22.38
C GLY A 100 -12.37 -4.14 22.32
N PRO A 101 -11.77 -4.48 23.47
CA PRO A 101 -10.48 -5.15 23.57
C PRO A 101 -10.48 -6.60 23.06
N GLU A 102 -11.63 -7.26 23.05
CA GLU A 102 -11.80 -8.64 22.58
C GLU A 102 -11.77 -8.77 21.06
N MET A 103 -12.02 -7.67 20.34
CA MET A 103 -12.07 -7.68 18.88
C MET A 103 -10.65 -7.85 18.31
N ALA A 104 -10.45 -8.89 17.50
CA ALA A 104 -9.16 -9.16 16.89
C ALA A 104 -8.80 -8.09 15.84
N GLU A 105 -7.51 -7.94 15.56
CA GLU A 105 -7.08 -7.11 14.44
C GLU A 105 -7.66 -7.63 13.13
N SER A 106 -8.16 -6.72 12.29
CA SER A 106 -8.77 -7.03 10.99
C SER A 106 -10.02 -7.94 11.06
N ASP A 107 -10.67 -8.05 12.22
CA ASP A 107 -11.94 -8.76 12.38
C ASP A 107 -12.93 -8.33 11.28
N GLU A 108 -13.62 -9.30 10.68
CA GLU A 108 -14.54 -9.03 9.58
C GLU A 108 -15.74 -8.19 10.03
N ALA A 109 -16.18 -8.33 11.28
CA ALA A 109 -17.25 -7.54 11.89
C ALA A 109 -16.78 -6.15 12.37
N CYS A 110 -15.47 -5.87 12.32
CA CYS A 110 -14.93 -4.59 12.74
C CYS A 110 -15.45 -3.45 11.84
N PRO A 111 -16.08 -2.41 12.42
CA PRO A 111 -16.45 -1.21 11.70
C PRO A 111 -15.22 -0.58 11.03
N ARG A 112 -15.33 -0.23 9.75
CA ARG A 112 -14.21 0.36 9.00
C ARG A 112 -14.66 1.43 8.02
N ILE A 113 -13.73 2.32 7.71
CA ILE A 113 -13.88 3.32 6.66
C ILE A 113 -12.71 3.14 5.70
N THR A 114 -13.03 2.96 4.42
CA THR A 114 -12.05 2.90 3.34
C THR A 114 -12.18 4.15 2.48
N VAL A 115 -11.07 4.82 2.20
CA VAL A 115 -11.00 5.97 1.29
C VAL A 115 -10.02 5.65 0.18
N GLU A 116 -10.47 5.81 -1.06
CA GLU A 116 -9.66 5.71 -2.27
C GLU A 116 -9.65 7.05 -2.97
N LEU A 117 -8.46 7.56 -3.30
CA LEU A 117 -8.28 8.82 -4.01
C LEU A 117 -7.55 8.58 -5.32
N PHE A 118 -8.01 9.25 -6.38
CA PHE A 118 -7.41 9.20 -7.70
C PHE A 118 -6.69 10.51 -8.06
N PRO A 119 -5.70 10.47 -8.98
CA PRO A 119 -4.94 11.66 -9.36
C PRO A 119 -5.81 12.74 -10.03
N ASP A 120 -6.91 12.34 -10.67
CA ASP A 120 -7.83 13.23 -11.39
C ASP A 120 -8.85 13.94 -10.48
N GLY A 121 -8.62 13.94 -9.17
CA GLY A 121 -9.51 14.56 -8.19
C GLY A 121 -10.71 13.69 -7.80
N ARG A 122 -10.97 12.57 -8.47
CA ARG A 122 -12.04 11.65 -8.06
C ARG A 122 -11.64 10.88 -6.80
N GLY A 123 -12.63 10.25 -6.17
CA GLY A 123 -12.40 9.35 -5.06
C GLY A 123 -13.63 8.54 -4.73
N ARG A 124 -13.45 7.57 -3.86
CA ARG A 124 -14.50 6.73 -3.31
C ARG A 124 -14.28 6.61 -1.81
N ARG A 125 -15.34 6.76 -1.04
CA ARG A 125 -15.36 6.50 0.39
C ARG A 125 -16.41 5.46 0.69
N THR A 126 -16.00 4.40 1.36
CA THR A 126 -16.85 3.27 1.73
C THR A 126 -16.86 3.19 3.24
N GLU A 127 -18.03 3.33 3.85
CA GLU A 127 -18.24 3.09 5.27
C GLU A 127 -18.92 1.74 5.45
N GLU A 128 -18.37 0.91 6.34
CA GLU A 128 -18.90 -0.40 6.69
C GLU A 128 -19.07 -0.43 8.22
N PRO A 129 -20.15 0.16 8.77
CA PRO A 129 -20.32 0.35 10.21
C PRO A 129 -20.50 -0.95 11.00
N GLN A 130 -20.77 -2.07 10.31
CA GLN A 130 -20.92 -3.42 10.88
C GLN A 130 -19.87 -4.39 10.32
N GLY A 131 -18.80 -3.85 9.71
CA GLY A 131 -17.79 -4.63 9.01
C GLY A 131 -18.27 -5.23 7.68
N LYS A 132 -17.49 -6.14 7.12
CA LYS A 132 -17.64 -6.69 5.75
C LYS A 132 -18.95 -7.46 5.54
N GLY A 133 -19.49 -8.07 6.59
CA GLY A 133 -20.73 -8.84 6.53
C GLY A 133 -22.00 -7.99 6.65
N GLY A 134 -21.87 -6.69 6.93
CA GLY A 134 -22.99 -5.78 7.13
C GLY A 134 -23.32 -4.93 5.91
N GLY A 135 -24.17 -3.92 6.13
CA GLY A 135 -24.45 -2.90 5.11
C GLY A 135 -23.22 -2.01 4.85
N SER A 136 -23.08 -1.54 3.61
CA SER A 136 -22.05 -0.56 3.23
C SER A 136 -22.68 0.70 2.64
N TYR A 137 -22.05 1.84 2.92
CA TYR A 137 -22.43 3.13 2.34
C TYR A 137 -21.27 3.68 1.52
N VAL A 138 -21.51 3.92 0.22
CA VAL A 138 -20.49 4.36 -0.73
C VAL A 138 -20.79 5.78 -1.18
N THR A 139 -19.82 6.68 -1.00
CA THR A 139 -19.92 8.10 -1.37
C THR A 139 -18.68 8.59 -2.10
N VAL A 140 -18.76 9.81 -2.64
CA VAL A 140 -17.61 10.53 -3.16
C VAL A 140 -17.03 11.38 -2.02
N PRO A 141 -15.75 11.19 -1.64
CA PRO A 141 -15.16 11.96 -0.57
C PRO A 141 -14.89 13.39 -1.05
N ARG A 142 -15.23 14.37 -0.21
CA ARG A 142 -14.94 15.79 -0.44
C ARG A 142 -13.60 16.13 0.21
N VAL A 143 -12.52 15.67 -0.41
CA VAL A 143 -11.14 15.87 0.06
C VAL A 143 -10.52 17.03 -0.70
N ARG A 144 -9.92 17.98 0.00
CA ARG A 144 -9.17 19.08 -0.62
C ARG A 144 -7.87 18.58 -1.23
N ASP A 145 -7.23 19.38 -2.08
CA ASP A 145 -5.99 18.95 -2.74
C ASP A 145 -4.82 18.80 -1.75
N ASP A 146 -4.76 19.63 -0.72
CA ASP A 146 -3.80 19.57 0.40
C ASP A 146 -4.03 18.38 1.35
N GLU A 147 -5.22 17.78 1.33
CA GLU A 147 -5.52 16.55 2.06
C GLU A 147 -5.30 15.29 1.20
N ARG A 148 -5.40 15.43 -0.14
CA ARG A 148 -5.17 14.36 -1.11
C ARG A 148 -3.70 14.10 -1.34
N TRP A 149 -2.91 15.16 -1.30
CA TRP A 149 -1.49 15.14 -1.58
C TRP A 149 -0.73 15.66 -0.38
N THR A 150 0.36 15.00 -0.06
CA THR A 150 1.33 15.50 0.90
C THR A 150 2.66 15.74 0.20
N ASP A 151 3.42 16.74 0.65
CA ASP A 151 4.77 16.93 0.16
C ASP A 151 5.63 15.72 0.55
N ARG A 152 6.55 15.33 -0.34
CA ARG A 152 7.52 14.28 -0.05
C ARG A 152 8.42 14.76 1.09
N PRO A 153 8.38 14.12 2.26
CA PRO A 153 9.22 14.54 3.37
C PRO A 153 10.69 14.22 3.10
N ALA A 154 11.58 15.06 3.62
CA ALA A 154 13.00 14.74 3.66
C ALA A 154 13.26 13.56 4.61
N PHE A 155 14.41 12.90 4.44
CA PHE A 155 14.80 11.79 5.28
C PHE A 155 14.80 12.20 6.77
N GLY A 156 14.00 11.51 7.59
CA GLY A 156 13.88 11.76 9.02
C GLY A 156 12.85 12.83 9.41
N GLU A 157 12.29 13.57 8.45
CA GLU A 157 11.34 14.67 8.69
C GLU A 157 9.89 14.25 8.45
N TRP A 158 9.55 13.03 8.88
CA TRP A 158 8.24 12.49 8.60
C TRP A 158 7.18 12.95 9.64
N PRO A 159 6.00 13.43 9.19
CA PRO A 159 4.93 13.85 10.10
C PRO A 159 4.20 12.66 10.72
N LEU A 160 4.23 12.52 12.05
CA LEU A 160 3.59 11.42 12.77
C LEU A 160 2.05 11.48 12.71
N LEU A 161 1.44 10.55 11.98
CA LEU A 161 -0.01 10.41 11.94
C LEU A 161 -0.53 9.84 13.26
N SER A 162 0.23 8.94 13.90
CA SER A 162 -0.12 8.38 15.21
C SER A 162 -0.30 9.46 16.28
N ALA A 163 0.44 10.58 16.19
CA ALA A 163 0.28 11.70 17.11
C ALA A 163 -1.10 12.36 16.97
N GLN A 164 -1.56 12.56 15.73
CA GLN A 164 -2.87 13.14 15.45
C GLN A 164 -4.00 12.18 15.84
N VAL A 165 -3.86 10.90 15.47
CA VAL A 165 -4.86 9.85 15.75
C VAL A 165 -5.06 9.63 17.24
N HIS A 166 -3.97 9.59 18.01
CA HIS A 166 -4.02 9.37 19.46
C HIS A 166 -4.19 10.68 20.26
N GLY A 167 -4.39 11.81 19.60
CA GLY A 167 -4.66 13.10 20.25
C GLY A 167 -3.50 13.64 21.09
N LEU A 168 -2.25 13.36 20.70
CA LEU A 168 -1.07 13.82 21.39
C LEU A 168 -0.90 15.33 21.16
N THR A 169 -1.00 16.10 22.25
CA THR A 169 -1.02 17.58 22.23
C THR A 169 0.36 18.22 22.24
N GLU A 170 1.39 17.49 22.69
CA GLU A 170 2.77 17.97 22.73
C GLU A 170 3.61 17.33 21.61
N PRO A 171 4.54 18.09 20.98
CA PRO A 171 5.46 17.52 20.01
C PRO A 171 6.28 16.37 20.62
N PRO A 172 6.37 15.21 19.98
CA PRO A 172 7.19 14.13 20.46
C PRO A 172 8.68 14.47 20.34
N VAL A 173 9.44 14.08 21.35
CA VAL A 173 10.91 14.14 21.32
C VAL A 173 11.40 12.81 20.75
N PHE A 174 12.20 12.85 19.69
CA PHE A 174 12.69 11.64 19.04
C PHE A 174 14.04 11.20 19.60
N GLU A 175 14.13 9.93 19.98
CA GLU A 175 15.38 9.26 20.31
C GLU A 175 15.67 8.18 19.28
N ILE A 176 16.88 8.18 18.73
CA ILE A 176 17.25 7.21 17.70
C ILE A 176 17.77 5.95 18.38
N THR A 177 17.17 4.81 18.07
CA THR A 177 17.67 3.51 18.52
C THR A 177 18.74 3.02 17.54
N GLU A 178 19.96 2.78 18.03
CA GLU A 178 21.02 2.21 17.21
C GLU A 178 20.78 0.73 16.93
N ALA A 179 21.20 0.29 15.74
CA ALA A 179 21.09 -1.10 15.34
C ALA A 179 22.07 -1.97 16.15
N ALA A 180 21.58 -3.09 16.68
CA ALA A 180 22.44 -4.14 17.18
C ALA A 180 23.10 -4.86 15.99
N ASP A 181 24.43 -5.02 16.06
CA ASP A 181 25.25 -5.62 15.02
C ASP A 181 25.14 -7.15 15.05
N ASP A 182 23.96 -7.67 14.70
CA ASP A 182 23.76 -9.10 14.51
C ASP A 182 22.68 -9.33 13.45
N SER A 183 23.05 -9.83 12.27
CA SER A 183 22.12 -10.60 11.42
C SER A 183 22.75 -11.14 10.12
N SER A 184 23.38 -12.31 10.21
CA SER A 184 23.48 -13.20 9.04
C SER A 184 22.19 -14.05 8.96
N GLY A 185 21.46 -14.00 7.83
CA GLY A 185 20.26 -14.83 7.62
C GLY A 185 19.42 -14.41 6.42
N ILE A 186 18.66 -15.33 5.84
CA ILE A 186 17.72 -15.06 4.73
C ILE A 186 16.47 -14.37 5.29
N ALA A 187 15.89 -13.41 4.55
CA ALA A 187 14.64 -12.75 4.95
C ALA A 187 13.49 -13.76 5.06
N PRO A 188 12.73 -13.78 6.18
CA PRO A 188 11.47 -14.50 6.25
C PRO A 188 10.54 -14.16 5.08
N ALA A 189 9.78 -15.13 4.59
CA ALA A 189 8.78 -14.90 3.53
C ALA A 189 7.66 -13.92 3.96
N THR A 190 7.52 -13.69 5.27
CA THR A 190 6.61 -12.74 5.90
C THR A 190 7.14 -11.31 5.90
N CYS A 191 8.40 -11.09 5.52
CA CYS A 191 8.94 -9.75 5.40
C CYS A 191 8.24 -8.98 4.28
N TRP A 192 7.81 -7.77 4.61
CA TRP A 192 7.22 -6.86 3.66
C TRP A 192 8.14 -6.65 2.45
N SER A 193 7.52 -6.64 1.28
CA SER A 193 8.12 -6.21 0.02
C SER A 193 7.26 -5.13 -0.62
N PRO A 194 7.85 -4.13 -1.29
CA PRO A 194 7.09 -3.09 -1.97
C PRO A 194 6.04 -3.66 -2.93
N PRO A 195 4.78 -3.18 -2.87
CA PRO A 195 3.74 -3.62 -3.79
C PRO A 195 4.06 -3.15 -5.21
N ARG A 196 4.31 -4.11 -6.09
CA ARG A 196 4.56 -3.85 -7.51
C ARG A 196 3.26 -3.92 -8.30
N PRO A 197 3.05 -3.02 -9.27
CA PRO A 197 1.97 -3.19 -10.23
C PRO A 197 2.03 -4.58 -10.83
N ALA A 198 0.86 -5.20 -10.98
CA ALA A 198 0.74 -6.44 -11.73
C ALA A 198 1.45 -6.24 -13.08
N GLN A 199 2.45 -7.07 -13.35
CA GLN A 199 3.08 -7.04 -14.66
C GLN A 199 2.00 -7.42 -15.66
N PRO A 200 1.93 -6.75 -16.83
CA PRO A 200 1.06 -7.22 -17.88
C PRO A 200 1.38 -8.70 -18.09
N GLY A 201 0.35 -9.54 -18.03
CA GLY A 201 0.49 -10.94 -18.42
C GLY A 201 1.03 -11.03 -19.85
N PRO A 202 1.30 -12.23 -20.36
CA PRO A 202 1.80 -12.39 -21.72
C PRO A 202 0.70 -12.01 -22.73
N ILE A 203 0.49 -10.71 -22.96
CA ILE A 203 -0.54 -10.16 -23.86
C ILE A 203 -0.36 -10.75 -25.26
N ALA A 204 0.89 -10.99 -25.67
CA ALA A 204 1.20 -11.64 -26.94
C ALA A 204 0.60 -13.06 -27.06
N GLU A 205 0.44 -13.80 -25.96
CA GLU A 205 -0.18 -15.13 -25.98
C GLU A 205 -1.68 -15.06 -26.27
N LEU A 206 -2.36 -13.97 -25.87
CA LEU A 206 -3.76 -13.72 -26.23
C LEU A 206 -3.98 -13.59 -27.75
N PHE A 207 -2.91 -13.47 -28.54
CA PHE A 207 -2.93 -13.38 -30.00
C PHE A 207 -2.34 -14.60 -30.70
N ARG A 208 -1.98 -15.65 -29.97
CA ARG A 208 -1.40 -16.87 -30.53
C ARG A 208 -2.45 -17.97 -30.55
N PRO A 209 -2.97 -18.37 -31.72
CA PRO A 209 -3.86 -19.51 -31.81
C PRO A 209 -3.26 -20.74 -31.13
N GLY A 210 -4.05 -21.45 -30.33
CA GLY A 210 -3.63 -22.61 -29.55
C GLY A 210 -2.94 -22.29 -28.22
N ALA A 211 -2.67 -21.02 -27.89
CA ALA A 211 -2.11 -20.67 -26.58
C ALA A 211 -3.13 -20.93 -25.47
N ARG A 212 -2.66 -21.49 -24.35
CA ARG A 212 -3.50 -21.73 -23.16
C ARG A 212 -3.27 -20.61 -22.16
N VAL A 213 -4.35 -19.97 -21.73
CA VAL A 213 -4.31 -18.82 -20.82
C VAL A 213 -5.26 -19.04 -19.65
N THR A 214 -4.89 -18.51 -18.49
CA THR A 214 -5.73 -18.47 -17.29
C THR A 214 -5.75 -17.04 -16.77
N ASP A 215 -6.90 -16.61 -16.27
CA ASP A 215 -7.08 -15.33 -15.60
C ASP A 215 -7.25 -15.49 -14.07
N GLY A 216 -7.13 -16.72 -13.56
CA GLY A 216 -7.31 -17.05 -12.15
C GLY A 216 -8.76 -17.09 -11.66
N TYR A 217 -9.74 -16.71 -12.49
CA TYR A 217 -11.16 -16.71 -12.16
C TYR A 217 -11.96 -17.75 -12.94
N HIS A 218 -11.49 -18.11 -14.14
CA HIS A 218 -12.11 -19.08 -15.02
C HIS A 218 -11.21 -20.31 -15.24
N PRO A 219 -11.79 -21.45 -15.67
CA PRO A 219 -11.02 -22.57 -16.18
C PRO A 219 -10.07 -22.13 -17.31
N GLU A 220 -9.01 -22.90 -17.53
CA GLU A 220 -8.04 -22.63 -18.60
C GLU A 220 -8.75 -22.45 -19.95
N MET A 221 -8.45 -21.34 -20.62
CA MET A 221 -8.99 -20.96 -21.91
C MET A 221 -7.96 -21.19 -23.01
N THR A 222 -8.40 -21.62 -24.19
CA THR A 222 -7.53 -21.72 -25.37
C THR A 222 -7.82 -20.60 -26.34
N VAL A 223 -6.78 -19.88 -26.75
CA VAL A 223 -6.86 -18.80 -27.73
C VAL A 223 -7.18 -19.41 -29.10
N VAL A 224 -8.26 -18.96 -29.71
CA VAL A 224 -8.64 -19.31 -31.08
C VAL A 224 -8.04 -18.31 -32.07
N GLU A 225 -8.18 -18.58 -33.38
CA GLU A 225 -7.66 -17.71 -34.43
C GLU A 225 -8.13 -16.25 -34.25
N PRO A 226 -7.20 -15.28 -34.06
CA PRO A 226 -7.56 -13.87 -33.95
C PRO A 226 -8.26 -13.39 -35.21
N ARG A 227 -9.36 -12.66 -35.04
CA ARG A 227 -10.13 -12.09 -36.15
C ARG A 227 -9.94 -10.58 -36.20
N ARG A 228 -9.90 -10.03 -37.42
CA ARG A 228 -9.93 -8.59 -37.64
C ARG A 228 -11.37 -8.09 -37.51
N ILE A 229 -11.57 -7.09 -36.67
CA ILE A 229 -12.90 -6.63 -36.21
C ILE A 229 -13.16 -5.17 -36.58
N GLY A 230 -12.10 -4.42 -36.87
CA GLY A 230 -12.18 -3.05 -37.36
C GLY A 230 -10.93 -2.25 -37.01
N PRO A 231 -10.74 -1.06 -37.62
CA PRO A 231 -9.70 -0.14 -37.20
C PRO A 231 -10.09 0.57 -35.89
N LEU A 232 -9.22 0.50 -34.88
CA LEU A 232 -9.36 1.28 -33.65
C LEU A 232 -8.68 2.65 -33.83
N ARG A 233 -9.41 3.75 -33.64
CA ARG A 233 -8.80 5.09 -33.55
C ARG A 233 -8.26 5.31 -32.14
N VAL A 234 -6.96 5.15 -31.99
CA VAL A 234 -6.27 5.44 -30.73
C VAL A 234 -5.91 6.92 -30.69
N PRO A 235 -6.27 7.67 -29.63
CA PRO A 235 -5.80 9.05 -29.44
C PRO A 235 -4.26 9.09 -29.50
N ARG A 236 -3.69 10.05 -30.24
CA ARG A 236 -2.23 10.15 -30.50
C ARG A 236 -1.35 10.09 -29.24
N ALA A 237 -1.88 10.42 -28.07
CA ALA A 237 -1.17 10.37 -26.79
C ALA A 237 -0.96 8.96 -26.22
N CYS A 238 -1.64 7.92 -26.73
CA CYS A 238 -1.59 6.55 -26.17
C CYS A 238 -0.83 5.54 -27.03
N LEU A 239 -0.17 5.96 -28.12
CA LEU A 239 0.63 5.06 -28.96
C LEU A 239 2.08 4.97 -28.47
N GLN A 240 2.25 4.35 -27.31
CA GLN A 240 3.46 3.57 -27.03
C GLN A 240 3.07 2.09 -26.95
N ARG A 241 2.90 1.54 -28.15
CA ARG A 241 2.78 0.12 -28.57
C ARG A 241 1.55 -0.73 -28.16
N GLU A 242 0.67 -0.83 -29.16
CA GLU A 242 -0.09 -2.00 -29.67
C GLU A 242 -1.02 -2.78 -28.73
N LEU A 243 -2.31 -2.43 -28.81
CA LEU A 243 -3.46 -3.23 -28.38
C LEU A 243 -4.36 -3.51 -29.60
N MET A 244 -4.72 -4.78 -29.82
CA MET A 244 -5.85 -5.19 -30.66
C MET A 244 -6.80 -6.02 -29.81
N GLY A 245 -7.86 -5.44 -29.25
CA GLY A 245 -8.99 -6.23 -28.73
C GLY A 245 -9.93 -6.60 -29.88
N HIS A 246 -10.78 -7.63 -29.77
CA HIS A 246 -12.17 -7.53 -29.27
C HIS A 246 -13.01 -8.83 -29.45
N HIS A 247 -13.97 -8.95 -28.53
CA HIS A 247 -15.31 -9.55 -28.54
C HIS A 247 -15.57 -11.04 -28.89
N VAL A 248 -16.03 -11.74 -27.84
CA VAL A 248 -16.64 -13.09 -27.79
C VAL A 248 -18.13 -13.03 -28.16
N VAL A 249 -18.59 -13.98 -28.98
CA VAL A 249 -20.02 -14.27 -29.20
C VAL A 249 -20.29 -15.65 -28.63
N HIS A 250 -21.27 -15.77 -27.73
CA HIS A 250 -21.75 -17.05 -27.21
C HIS A 250 -22.61 -17.76 -28.25
N GLY A 251 -22.17 -18.94 -28.68
CA GLY A 251 -22.97 -19.87 -29.48
C GLY A 251 -23.43 -21.05 -28.62
N ALA A 252 -24.74 -21.22 -28.52
CA ALA A 252 -25.39 -22.38 -27.89
C ALA A 252 -25.14 -23.65 -28.72
N ALA A 253 -24.86 -24.75 -28.03
CA ALA A 253 -24.65 -26.07 -28.60
C ALA A 253 -25.97 -26.68 -29.12
N ALA A 254 -25.87 -27.42 -30.22
CA ALA A 254 -26.89 -28.31 -30.75
C ALA A 254 -26.84 -29.67 -30.05
#